data_AF-A0A5N7MVE4-F1
#
_entry.id   AF-A0A5N7MVE4-F1
#
_cell.length_a   1.000
_cell.length_b   1.000
_cell.length_c   1.000
_cell.angle_alpha   90.00
_cell.angle_beta   90.00
_cell.angle_gamma   90.00
#
_symmetry.space_group_name_H-M   'P 1'
#
loop_
_entity.id
_entity.type
_entity.pdbx_description
1 polymer ?
#
loop_
_entity_poly.entity_id
_entity_poly.type
_entity_poly.pdbx_seq_one_letter_code
_entity_poly.pdbx_strand_id
1 'polypeptide(L)'
;MSVSNPFSLKATAHWGELAAKIDEIAERAGVPARERLTLETTLAALPWRERRRLGLILEGVRMQATSEDLRVAVDKMHGLARSGPAG
;
A
#
# COMPACT_ATOMS: atom_id res chain seq x y z
N MET A 1 -24.78 10.51 -20.49
CA MET A 1 -24.63 9.83 -19.18
C MET A 1 -23.29 9.11 -19.19
N SER A 2 -22.22 9.74 -18.70
CA SER A 2 -20.94 9.04 -18.54
C SER A 2 -20.99 8.25 -17.25
N VAL A 3 -20.88 6.93 -17.38
CA VAL A 3 -20.66 6.02 -16.26
C VAL A 3 -19.28 6.36 -15.70
N SER A 4 -19.24 6.95 -14.50
CA SER A 4 -18.01 7.12 -13.73
C SER A 4 -17.41 5.74 -13.50
N ASN A 5 -16.40 5.38 -14.27
CA ASN A 5 -15.64 4.15 -14.07
C ASN A 5 -14.79 4.35 -12.81
N PRO A 6 -15.08 3.65 -11.69
CA PRO A 6 -14.46 3.95 -10.39
C PRO A 6 -12.99 3.55 -10.28
N PHE A 7 -12.39 3.04 -11.36
CA PHE A 7 -10.96 2.74 -11.45
C PHE A 7 -10.41 3.24 -12.80
N SER A 8 -9.87 4.45 -12.80
CA SER A 8 -9.01 4.91 -13.88
C SER A 8 -7.86 3.91 -14.07
N LEU A 9 -7.52 3.53 -15.31
CA LEU A 9 -6.39 2.63 -15.62
C LEU A 9 -5.08 3.13 -14.98
N LYS A 10 -4.94 4.45 -14.81
CA LYS A 10 -3.80 5.07 -14.13
C LYS A 10 -3.78 4.76 -12.64
N ALA A 11 -4.94 4.72 -11.98
CA ALA A 11 -5.06 4.31 -10.58
C ALA A 11 -4.57 2.86 -10.42
N THR A 12 -5.06 1.95 -11.26
CA THR A 12 -4.63 0.54 -11.24
C THR A 12 -3.13 0.36 -11.48
N ALA A 13 -2.53 1.18 -12.35
CA ALA A 13 -1.08 1.18 -12.57
C ALA A 13 -0.30 1.62 -11.32
N HIS A 14 -0.68 2.73 -10.69
CA HIS A 14 -0.06 3.20 -9.45
C HIS A 14 -0.22 2.20 -8.29
N TRP A 15 -1.37 1.51 -8.25
CA TRP A 15 -1.61 0.41 -7.32
C TRP A 15 -0.64 -0.76 -7.53
N GLY A 16 -0.42 -1.17 -8.78
CA GLY A 16 0.54 -2.22 -9.12
C GLY A 16 1.97 -1.85 -8.75
N GLU A 17 2.39 -0.63 -9.07
CA GLU A 17 3.74 -0.12 -8.73
C GLU A 17 3.98 -0.10 -7.23
N LEU A 18 2.99 0.38 -6.46
CA LEU A 18 3.12 0.47 -5.01
C LEU A 18 3.06 -0.92 -4.33
N ALA A 19 2.24 -1.84 -4.84
CA ALA A 19 2.21 -3.23 -4.38
C ALA A 19 3.55 -3.94 -4.65
N ALA A 20 4.12 -3.78 -5.85
CA ALA A 20 5.44 -4.31 -6.19
C ALA A 20 6.52 -3.74 -5.27
N LYS A 21 6.46 -2.44 -4.97
CA LYS A 21 7.43 -1.81 -4.07
C LYS A 21 7.35 -2.36 -2.65
N ILE A 22 6.14 -2.63 -2.16
CA ILE A 22 5.93 -3.23 -0.83
C ILE A 22 6.45 -4.66 -0.80
N ASP A 23 6.25 -5.43 -1.88
CA ASP A 23 6.79 -6.78 -2.00
C ASP A 23 8.33 -6.81 -1.97
N GLU A 24 9.00 -5.91 -2.71
CA GLU A 24 10.46 -5.75 -2.66
C GLU A 24 10.96 -5.42 -1.24
N ILE A 25 10.25 -4.55 -0.51
CA ILE A 25 10.61 -4.19 0.86
C ILE A 25 10.46 -5.41 1.78
N ALA A 26 9.38 -6.17 1.61
CA ALA A 26 9.12 -7.37 2.40
C ALA A 26 10.16 -8.46 2.15
N GLU A 27 10.55 -8.68 0.89
CA GLU A 27 11.64 -9.59 0.52
C GLU A 27 12.95 -9.18 1.21
N ARG A 28 13.33 -7.90 1.11
CA ARG A 28 14.56 -7.38 1.76
C ARG A 28 14.52 -7.45 3.28
N ALA A 29 13.33 -7.41 3.87
CA ALA A 29 13.13 -7.55 5.31
C ALA A 29 13.11 -9.02 5.77
N GLY A 30 13.25 -9.98 4.85
CA GLY A 30 13.24 -11.41 5.15
C GLY A 30 11.84 -12.01 5.34
N VAL A 31 10.78 -11.33 4.89
CA VAL A 31 9.42 -11.85 4.96
C VAL A 31 9.27 -13.05 4.02
N PRO A 32 8.86 -14.24 4.53
CA PRO A 32 8.72 -15.44 3.71
C PRO A 32 7.71 -15.26 2.58
N ALA A 33 7.96 -15.85 1.41
CA ALA A 33 7.05 -15.74 0.26
C ALA A 33 5.60 -16.18 0.56
N ARG A 34 5.41 -17.17 1.44
CA ARG A 34 4.08 -17.62 1.89
C ARG A 34 3.30 -16.56 2.67
N GLU A 35 3.98 -15.55 3.22
CA GLU A 35 3.41 -14.43 3.96
C GLU A 35 3.27 -13.18 3.06
N ARG A 36 3.70 -13.27 1.79
CA ARG A 36 3.65 -12.19 0.79
C ARG A 36 2.59 -12.41 -0.31
N LEU A 37 1.56 -13.21 -0.03
CA LEU A 37 0.57 -13.65 -1.04
C LEU A 37 -0.40 -12.54 -1.44
N THR A 38 -0.70 -11.63 -0.52
CA THR A 38 -1.59 -10.49 -0.73
C THR A 38 -0.98 -9.25 -0.10
N LEU A 39 -1.37 -8.08 -0.56
CA LEU A 39 -0.90 -6.82 0.01
C LEU A 39 -1.18 -6.75 1.52
N GLU A 40 -2.35 -7.20 1.97
CA GLU A 40 -2.71 -7.25 3.38
C GLU A 40 -1.78 -8.17 4.18
N THR A 41 -1.51 -9.38 3.69
CA THR A 41 -0.65 -10.35 4.37
C THR A 41 0.81 -9.90 4.38
N THR A 42 1.31 -9.34 3.27
CA THR A 42 2.65 -8.75 3.17
C THR A 42 2.82 -7.63 4.19
N LEU A 43 1.86 -6.70 4.25
CA LEU A 43 1.89 -5.59 5.21
C LEU A 43 1.83 -6.09 6.65
N ALA A 44 1.02 -7.10 6.94
CA ALA A 44 0.88 -7.72 8.27
C ALA A 44 2.09 -8.55 8.71
N ALA A 45 2.93 -8.99 7.78
CA ALA A 45 4.17 -9.72 8.05
C ALA A 45 5.42 -8.82 8.12
N LEU A 46 5.35 -7.58 7.61
CA LEU A 46 6.46 -6.62 7.71
C LEU A 46 6.86 -6.37 9.17
N PRO A 47 8.17 -6.29 9.48
CA PRO A 47 8.61 -5.86 10.80
C PRO A 47 8.12 -4.44 11.10
N TRP A 48 7.86 -4.16 12.39
CA TRP A 48 7.23 -2.92 12.84
C TRP A 48 7.92 -1.65 12.32
N ARG A 49 9.25 -1.63 12.28
CA ARG A 49 10.03 -0.46 11.90
C ARG A 49 9.82 -0.12 10.42
N GLU A 50 9.81 -1.14 9.57
CA GLU A 50 9.57 -1.08 8.13
C GLU A 50 8.11 -0.71 7.84
N ARG A 51 7.15 -1.30 8.57
CA ARG A 51 5.72 -0.95 8.51
C ARG A 51 5.48 0.53 8.88
N ARG A 52 6.10 1.01 9.96
CA ARG A 52 5.98 2.41 10.40
C ARG A 52 6.60 3.38 9.39
N ARG A 53 7.75 3.03 8.82
CA ARG A 53 8.38 3.83 7.75
C ARG A 53 7.47 3.91 6.51
N LEU A 54 6.86 2.80 6.12
CA LEU A 54 5.91 2.77 5.02
C LEU A 54 4.69 3.64 5.30
N GLY A 55 4.13 3.59 6.51
CA GLY A 55 3.02 4.47 6.92
C GLY A 55 3.34 5.96 6.75
N LEU A 56 4.53 6.39 7.15
CA LEU A 56 4.98 7.78 6.98
C LEU A 56 5.14 8.19 5.51
N ILE A 57 5.66 7.29 4.67
CA ILE A 57 5.79 7.54 3.23
C ILE A 57 4.41 7.68 2.60
N LEU A 58 3.50 6.76 2.91
CA LEU A 58 2.12 6.79 2.41
C LEU A 58 1.40 8.07 2.85
N GLU A 59 1.53 8.48 4.11
CA GLU A 59 0.95 9.75 4.58
C GLU A 59 1.55 10.95 3.81
N GLY A 60 2.86 10.96 3.56
CA GLY A 60 3.51 11.98 2.74
C GLY A 60 2.98 12.03 1.30
N VAL A 61 2.74 10.87 0.67
CA VAL A 61 2.13 10.79 -0.67
C VAL A 61 0.68 11.25 -0.63
N ARG A 62 -0.09 10.88 0.40
CA ARG A 62 -1.48 11.31 0.59
C ARG A 62 -1.59 12.84 0.64
N MET A 63 -0.70 13.49 1.40
CA MET A 63 -0.69 14.95 1.54
C MET A 63 -0.36 15.69 0.23
N GLN A 64 0.40 15.04 -0.66
CA GLN A 64 0.84 15.61 -1.94
C GLN A 64 -0.01 15.16 -3.14
N ALA A 65 -0.90 14.18 -2.93
CA ALA A 65 -1.76 13.65 -3.96
C ALA A 65 -2.78 14.71 -4.42
N THR A 66 -2.56 15.26 -5.61
CA THR A 66 -3.48 16.18 -6.29
C THR A 66 -4.58 15.45 -7.06
N SER A 67 -4.47 14.13 -7.19
CA SER A 67 -5.44 13.25 -7.82
C SER A 67 -6.29 12.54 -6.76
N GLU A 68 -7.61 12.57 -6.94
CA GLU A 68 -8.56 11.84 -6.09
C GLU A 68 -8.29 10.32 -6.14
N ASP A 69 -7.98 9.79 -7.32
CA ASP A 69 -7.64 8.38 -7.52
C ASP A 69 -6.41 7.96 -6.70
N LEU A 70 -5.40 8.83 -6.65
CA LEU A 70 -4.19 8.60 -5.86
C LEU A 70 -4.48 8.71 -4.36
N ARG A 71 -5.35 9.63 -3.94
CA ARG A 71 -5.79 9.75 -2.54
C ARG A 71 -6.51 8.49 -2.06
N VAL A 72 -7.47 7.97 -2.83
CA VAL A 72 -8.18 6.72 -2.51
C VAL A 72 -7.20 5.56 -2.44
N ALA A 73 -6.24 5.50 -3.36
CA ALA A 73 -5.25 4.44 -3.39
C ALA A 73 -4.40 4.40 -2.10
N VAL A 74 -3.86 5.57 -1.76
CA VAL A 74 -2.98 5.74 -0.61
C VAL A 74 -3.74 5.56 0.71
N ASP A 75 -4.99 6.02 0.81
CA ASP A 75 -5.78 5.86 2.05
C ASP A 75 -6.04 4.39 2.38
N LYS A 76 -6.35 3.56 1.38
CA LYS A 76 -6.53 2.11 1.61
C LYS A 76 -5.21 1.46 2.06
N MET A 77 -4.08 1.79 1.45
CA MET A 77 -2.77 1.26 1.85
C MET A 77 -2.30 1.76 3.22
N HIS A 78 -2.57 3.02 3.54
CA HIS A 78 -2.27 3.59 4.85
C HIS A 78 -3.14 2.97 5.95
N GLY A 79 -4.41 2.69 5.65
CA GLY A 79 -5.27 1.88 6.51
C GLY A 79 -4.62 0.53 6.83
N LEU A 80 -4.28 -0.24 5.80
CA LEU A 80 -3.66 -1.56 5.97
C LEU A 80 -2.32 -1.53 6.74
N ALA A 81 -1.48 -0.53 6.47
CA ALA A 81 -0.21 -0.36 7.18
C ALA A 81 -0.38 -0.03 8.67
N ARG A 82 -1.52 0.55 9.08
CA ARG A 82 -1.83 0.83 10.49
C ARG A 82 -2.59 -0.29 11.19
N SER A 83 -3.30 -1.13 10.44
CA SER A 83 -4.14 -2.23 10.94
C SER A 83 -3.38 -3.51 11.34
N GLY A 84 -2.05 -3.45 11.50
CA GLY A 84 -1.28 -4.62 11.93
C GLY A 84 -1.78 -5.18 13.27
N PRO A 85 -1.70 -6.52 13.50
CA PRO A 85 -2.22 -7.12 14.73
C PRO A 85 -1.59 -6.43 15.94
N ALA A 86 -2.46 -5.95 16.84
CA ALA A 86 -2.04 -5.62 18.19
C ALA A 86 -1.34 -6.87 18.74
N GLY A 87 -0.07 -6.73 19.10
CA GLY A 87 0.56 -7.70 19.98
C GLY A 87 -0.20 -7.80 21.30
#